data_AF-A0A6A0IMG7-F1
#
_entry.id   AF-A0A6A0IMG7-F1
#
_cell.length_a   1.000
_cell.length_b   1.000
_cell.length_c   1.000
_cell.angle_alpha   90.00
_cell.angle_beta   90.00
_cell.angle_gamma   90.00
#
_symmetry.space_group_name_H-M   'P 1'
#
loop_
_entity.id
_entity.type
_entity.pdbx_description
1 polymer ?
#
loop_
_entity_poly.entity_id
_entity_poly.type
_entity_poly.pdbx_seq_one_letter_code
_entity_poly.pdbx_strand_id
1 'polypeptide(L)'
;MPSDRAGADPGTAPHEPPDRGDSARTDAVTLSGVPGSSGRPRSAAIGPLDPRRPPETLTDRDIAALAFIGRAQEAAQYQLHEAVFPGLGEAVVSRRIRKLAARGFLAIERWNKVGINRLRLRPAGLDAVVSRKGARADELFLLRAPLAQSAVAHHLWVVDCRLIVDRLPVPPTSAQPCWVLERRWNPRPAAIPDLLAIWRPTRENPGRFLALEIDTGTEAIRRTLIPRLVALADTLVPFAGTAPAFISVLTKGPRRVTAIQQAVGSAAIALPVVVDALPPSAGRPAFAGLQALLTVGAKSPSHPR
;
A
#
# COMPACT_ATOMS: atom_id res chain seq x y z
N MET A 1 -75.87 16.36 -4.13
CA MET A 1 -76.75 16.59 -5.29
C MET A 1 -76.96 18.09 -5.44
N PRO A 2 -76.73 18.68 -6.61
CA PRO A 2 -75.82 18.28 -7.70
C PRO A 2 -74.94 19.50 -8.14
N SER A 3 -74.02 19.51 -9.10
CA SER A 3 -73.64 18.67 -10.25
C SER A 3 -72.15 18.99 -10.57
N ASP A 4 -71.23 18.04 -10.67
CA ASP A 4 -70.92 17.18 -11.85
C ASP A 4 -70.40 17.92 -13.10
N ARG A 5 -69.12 17.69 -13.44
CA ARG A 5 -68.62 16.93 -14.64
C ARG A 5 -67.11 17.20 -14.85
N ALA A 6 -66.26 16.16 -14.73
CA ALA A 6 -65.68 15.35 -15.81
C ALA A 6 -64.53 16.07 -16.56
N GLY A 7 -63.36 15.53 -16.84
CA GLY A 7 -62.77 14.17 -16.83
C GLY A 7 -61.61 14.18 -17.85
N ALA A 8 -60.64 13.27 -17.68
CA ALA A 8 -59.69 12.62 -18.64
C ALA A 8 -59.21 13.39 -19.91
N ASP A 9 -58.01 13.27 -20.48
CA ASP A 9 -56.86 12.34 -20.44
C ASP A 9 -55.74 13.02 -21.29
N PRO A 10 -54.49 12.52 -21.29
CA PRO A 10 -53.38 13.01 -22.09
C PRO A 10 -53.19 12.25 -23.42
N GLY A 11 -52.38 12.82 -24.32
CA GLY A 11 -51.99 12.24 -25.62
C GLY A 11 -52.48 13.10 -26.78
N THR A 12 -51.76 13.35 -27.87
CA THR A 12 -50.77 12.50 -28.56
C THR A 12 -49.98 13.38 -29.55
N ALA A 13 -48.65 13.15 -29.62
CA ALA A 13 -47.63 13.22 -30.70
C ALA A 13 -47.95 13.83 -32.11
N PRO A 14 -47.06 13.83 -33.14
CA PRO A 14 -45.65 13.38 -33.25
C PRO A 14 -44.72 14.31 -34.09
N HIS A 15 -43.40 14.07 -34.07
CA HIS A 15 -42.67 13.72 -35.31
C HIS A 15 -41.20 13.34 -35.03
N GLU A 16 -40.86 12.16 -35.53
CA GLU A 16 -39.56 11.49 -35.54
C GLU A 16 -38.61 12.02 -36.66
N PRO A 17 -37.32 11.59 -36.64
CA PRO A 17 -36.16 12.17 -37.36
C PRO A 17 -35.98 11.57 -38.77
N PRO A 18 -34.96 11.96 -39.57
CA PRO A 18 -33.58 11.40 -39.49
C PRO A 18 -32.50 12.50 -39.79
N ASP A 19 -31.17 12.31 -39.75
CA ASP A 19 -30.42 11.50 -40.71
C ASP A 19 -28.92 11.40 -40.36
N ARG A 20 -28.35 10.24 -40.67
CA ARG A 20 -26.90 9.95 -40.67
C ARG A 20 -26.38 10.23 -42.08
N GLY A 21 -25.36 11.08 -42.21
CA GLY A 21 -24.68 11.32 -43.47
C GLY A 21 -23.17 11.38 -43.28
N ASP A 22 -22.51 10.35 -43.80
CA ASP A 22 -21.07 10.13 -43.86
C ASP A 22 -20.39 11.03 -44.92
N SER A 23 -19.04 11.05 -44.91
CA SER A 23 -18.13 11.45 -46.01
C SER A 23 -17.48 12.85 -45.99
N ALA A 24 -16.21 12.85 -45.58
CA ALA A 24 -15.01 13.33 -46.28
C ALA A 24 -15.05 14.63 -47.14
N ARG A 25 -14.20 15.60 -46.74
CA ARG A 25 -13.23 16.33 -47.58
C ARG A 25 -12.36 17.21 -46.66
N THR A 26 -11.09 16.84 -46.45
CA THR A 26 -9.90 17.52 -47.00
C THR A 26 -9.95 19.04 -46.92
N ASP A 27 -9.19 19.59 -45.96
CA ASP A 27 -8.31 20.73 -46.25
C ASP A 27 -6.96 20.51 -45.59
N ALA A 28 -5.94 20.49 -46.45
CA ALA A 28 -4.55 20.38 -46.09
C ALA A 28 -4.05 21.74 -45.61
N VAL A 29 -3.52 21.80 -44.39
CA VAL A 29 -2.62 22.87 -43.98
C VAL A 29 -1.25 22.26 -43.76
N THR A 30 -0.41 22.46 -44.76
CA THR A 30 1.02 22.17 -44.74
C THR A 30 1.70 23.18 -43.81
N LEU A 31 2.19 22.73 -42.65
CA LEU A 31 3.22 23.43 -41.90
C LEU A 31 4.43 22.51 -41.75
N SER A 32 5.43 22.82 -42.55
CA SER A 32 6.75 22.24 -42.59
C SER A 32 7.52 22.49 -41.28
N GLY A 33 7.96 21.39 -40.65
CA GLY A 33 9.34 21.21 -40.21
C GLY A 33 9.77 21.77 -38.85
N VAL A 34 9.76 20.93 -37.81
CA VAL A 34 10.91 20.64 -36.92
C VAL A 34 10.74 19.19 -36.40
N PRO A 35 11.78 18.33 -36.34
CA PRO A 35 11.60 16.90 -36.09
C PRO A 35 11.18 16.61 -34.65
N GLY A 36 10.06 15.90 -34.51
CA GLY A 36 9.61 15.34 -33.24
C GLY A 36 10.60 14.31 -32.72
N SER A 37 11.15 14.57 -31.54
CA SER A 37 11.77 13.54 -30.70
C SER A 37 10.66 12.61 -30.21
N SER A 38 10.33 11.61 -31.02
CA SER A 38 9.54 10.45 -30.60
C SER A 38 10.38 9.65 -29.61
N GLY A 39 10.31 10.04 -28.34
CA GLY A 39 10.91 9.31 -27.23
C GLY A 39 10.24 7.96 -27.04
N ARG A 40 10.53 6.99 -27.91
CA ARG A 40 10.38 5.57 -27.59
C ARG A 40 11.04 5.34 -26.23
N PRO A 41 10.43 4.56 -25.30
CA PRO A 41 11.17 4.11 -24.14
C PRO A 41 12.43 3.41 -24.67
N ARG A 42 13.61 3.93 -24.31
CA ARG A 42 14.88 3.27 -24.61
C ARG A 42 14.79 1.88 -24.01
N SER A 43 14.52 0.89 -24.85
CA SER A 43 14.76 -0.51 -24.54
C SER A 43 16.20 -0.54 -24.03
N ALA A 44 16.38 -0.90 -22.77
CA ALA A 44 17.72 -1.09 -22.23
C ALA A 44 18.33 -2.21 -23.05
N ALA A 45 19.11 -1.85 -24.07
CA ALA A 45 19.81 -2.80 -24.91
C ALA A 45 20.64 -3.68 -23.98
N ILE A 46 20.25 -4.95 -23.90
CA ILE A 46 21.01 -5.97 -23.21
C ILE A 46 22.35 -6.00 -23.93
N GLY A 47 23.40 -5.49 -23.29
CA GLY A 47 24.76 -5.60 -23.81
C GLY A 47 25.06 -7.07 -24.13
N PRO A 48 25.93 -7.36 -25.12
CA PRO A 48 26.22 -8.73 -25.53
C PRO A 48 26.53 -9.61 -24.31
N LEU A 49 25.76 -10.69 -24.12
CA LEU A 49 26.06 -11.66 -23.08
C LEU A 49 27.41 -12.30 -23.42
N ASP A 50 28.37 -12.21 -22.49
CA ASP A 50 29.62 -12.97 -22.58
C ASP A 50 29.28 -14.47 -22.51
N PRO A 51 29.47 -15.25 -23.60
CA PRO A 51 29.10 -16.66 -23.63
C PRO A 51 29.98 -17.52 -22.71
N ARG A 52 31.11 -16.98 -22.22
CA ARG A 52 31.98 -17.66 -21.26
C ARG A 52 31.53 -17.50 -19.81
N ARG A 53 30.61 -16.56 -19.56
CA ARG A 53 30.09 -16.33 -18.22
C ARG A 53 28.93 -17.30 -18.01
N PRO A 54 28.98 -18.21 -17.02
CA PRO A 54 27.84 -19.06 -16.72
C PRO A 54 26.61 -18.17 -16.50
N PRO A 55 25.43 -18.56 -17.00
CA PRO A 55 24.23 -17.73 -16.88
C PRO A 55 24.05 -17.38 -15.42
N GLU A 56 24.18 -16.09 -15.10
CA GLU A 56 24.33 -15.66 -13.72
C GLU A 56 23.07 -16.06 -12.94
N THR A 57 23.21 -17.10 -12.13
CA THR A 57 22.11 -17.69 -11.39
C THR A 57 21.64 -16.67 -10.35
N LEU A 58 20.33 -16.65 -10.10
CA LEU A 58 19.81 -15.83 -9.01
C LEU A 58 20.47 -16.29 -7.71
N THR A 59 20.94 -15.36 -6.89
CA THR A 59 21.43 -15.72 -5.54
C THR A 59 20.24 -15.84 -4.58
N ASP A 60 20.40 -16.47 -3.42
CA ASP A 60 19.34 -16.52 -2.41
C ASP A 60 18.89 -15.12 -1.98
N ARG A 61 19.84 -14.17 -1.93
CA ARG A 61 19.54 -12.75 -1.67
C ARG A 61 18.71 -12.09 -2.78
N ASP A 62 18.85 -12.52 -4.03
CA ASP A 62 18.00 -12.02 -5.13
C ASP A 62 16.58 -12.56 -5.00
N ILE A 63 16.44 -13.84 -4.61
CA ILE A 63 15.14 -14.45 -4.32
C ILE A 63 14.48 -13.76 -3.12
N ALA A 64 15.23 -13.48 -2.05
CA ALA A 64 14.72 -12.73 -0.90
C ALA A 64 14.27 -11.31 -1.31
N ALA A 65 15.02 -10.64 -2.19
CA ALA A 65 14.64 -9.32 -2.72
C ALA A 65 13.32 -9.37 -3.51
N LEU A 66 13.19 -10.33 -4.43
CA LEU A 66 11.96 -10.52 -5.21
C LEU A 66 10.77 -10.90 -4.33
N ALA A 67 10.97 -11.78 -3.34
CA ALA A 67 9.95 -12.16 -2.37
C ALA A 67 9.50 -10.95 -1.52
N PHE A 68 10.44 -10.12 -1.07
CA PHE A 68 10.12 -8.89 -0.34
C PHE A 68 9.24 -7.95 -1.19
N ILE A 69 9.65 -7.67 -2.43
CA ILE A 69 8.88 -6.83 -3.35
C ILE A 69 7.48 -7.41 -3.58
N GLY A 70 7.37 -8.73 -3.80
CA GLY A 70 6.10 -9.38 -4.06
C GLY A 70 5.14 -9.35 -2.87
N ARG A 71 5.62 -9.49 -1.64
CA ARG A 71 4.78 -9.38 -0.42
C ARG A 71 4.29 -7.96 -0.16
N ALA A 72 5.03 -6.96 -0.63
CA ALA A 72 4.71 -5.55 -0.45
C ALA A 72 3.69 -5.00 -1.48
N GLN A 73 3.29 -5.78 -2.49
CA GLN A 73 2.65 -5.34 -3.76
C GLN A 73 3.53 -4.40 -4.59
N GLU A 74 4.02 -3.34 -3.95
CA GLU A 74 4.97 -2.38 -4.44
C GLU A 74 5.83 -1.90 -3.27
N ALA A 75 7.14 -1.78 -3.50
CA ALA A 75 8.09 -1.33 -2.49
C ALA A 75 8.97 -0.21 -3.03
N ALA A 76 9.32 0.75 -2.17
CA ALA A 76 10.40 1.68 -2.47
C ALA A 76 11.76 0.98 -2.40
N GLN A 77 12.71 1.41 -3.21
CA GLN A 77 14.06 0.84 -3.20
C GLN A 77 14.76 0.97 -1.84
N TYR A 78 14.51 2.04 -1.08
CA TYR A 78 15.08 2.16 0.25
C TYR A 78 14.53 1.10 1.22
N GLN A 79 13.25 0.73 1.09
CA GLN A 79 12.63 -0.33 1.89
C GLN A 79 13.28 -1.66 1.60
N LEU A 80 13.47 -1.98 0.31
CA LEU A 80 14.18 -3.19 -0.10
C LEU A 80 15.63 -3.20 0.41
N HIS A 81 16.31 -2.06 0.34
CA HIS A 81 17.67 -1.93 0.85
C HIS A 81 17.69 -2.31 2.33
N GLU A 82 16.90 -1.61 3.14
CA GLU A 82 16.85 -1.85 4.58
C GLU A 82 16.42 -3.28 4.91
N ALA A 83 15.49 -3.86 4.14
CA ALA A 83 14.96 -5.21 4.34
C ALA A 83 15.97 -6.33 4.06
N VAL A 84 16.67 -6.26 2.92
CA VAL A 84 17.38 -7.41 2.33
C VAL A 84 18.88 -7.17 2.14
N PHE A 85 19.31 -5.91 2.15
CA PHE A 85 20.69 -5.52 1.87
C PHE A 85 21.32 -4.66 3.00
N PRO A 86 21.12 -4.99 4.28
CA PRO A 86 21.65 -4.17 5.36
C PRO A 86 23.18 -4.04 5.24
N GLY A 87 23.68 -2.80 5.38
CA GLY A 87 25.11 -2.49 5.32
C GLY A 87 25.73 -2.40 3.92
N LEU A 88 24.95 -2.58 2.84
CA LEU A 88 25.48 -2.38 1.48
C LEU A 88 25.38 -0.92 1.03
N GLY A 89 26.25 -0.50 0.11
CA GLY A 89 26.14 0.82 -0.51
C GLY A 89 24.96 0.92 -1.47
N GLU A 90 24.31 2.09 -1.56
CA GLU A 90 23.14 2.29 -2.42
C GLU A 90 23.40 2.02 -3.91
N ALA A 91 24.63 2.28 -4.37
CA ALA A 91 25.06 2.00 -5.74
C ALA A 91 25.08 0.50 -6.04
N VAL A 92 25.48 -0.32 -5.06
CA VAL A 92 25.50 -1.79 -5.16
C VAL A 92 24.07 -2.32 -5.27
N VAL A 93 23.20 -1.88 -4.37
CA VAL A 93 21.78 -2.24 -4.38
C VAL A 93 21.11 -1.82 -5.69
N SER A 94 21.35 -0.58 -6.14
CA SER A 94 20.83 -0.06 -7.41
C SER A 94 21.28 -0.90 -8.61
N ARG A 95 22.56 -1.27 -8.68
CA ARG A 95 23.10 -2.10 -9.77
C ARG A 95 22.43 -3.46 -9.80
N ARG A 96 22.24 -4.09 -8.64
CA ARG A 96 21.57 -5.38 -8.51
C ARG A 96 20.11 -5.31 -8.94
N ILE A 97 19.37 -4.30 -8.50
CA ILE A 97 17.96 -4.10 -8.89
C ILE A 97 17.82 -3.88 -10.40
N ARG A 98 18.67 -3.04 -11.01
CA ARG A 98 18.66 -2.83 -12.47
C ARG A 98 18.93 -4.12 -13.23
N LYS A 99 19.83 -4.96 -12.74
CA LYS A 99 20.11 -6.27 -13.34
C LYS A 99 18.91 -7.21 -13.25
N LEU A 100 18.21 -7.27 -12.11
CA LEU A 100 16.97 -8.05 -11.98
C LEU A 100 15.85 -7.53 -12.89
N ALA A 101 15.75 -6.20 -13.04
CA ALA A 101 14.79 -5.57 -13.94
C ALA A 101 15.09 -5.85 -15.42
N ALA A 102 16.37 -5.78 -15.82
CA ALA A 102 16.80 -6.10 -17.19
C ALA A 102 16.51 -7.55 -17.58
N ARG A 103 16.42 -8.45 -16.60
CA ARG A 103 16.03 -9.85 -16.78
C ARG A 103 14.51 -10.08 -16.68
N GLY A 104 13.71 -9.02 -16.54
CA GLY A 104 12.25 -9.10 -16.51
C GLY A 104 11.66 -9.58 -15.18
N PHE A 105 12.44 -9.74 -14.11
CA PHE A 105 11.93 -10.23 -12.82
C PHE A 105 11.15 -9.17 -12.03
N LEU A 106 11.44 -7.89 -12.25
CA LEU A 106 10.76 -6.78 -11.59
C LEU A 106 10.61 -5.58 -12.52
N ALA A 107 9.64 -4.71 -12.21
CA ALA A 107 9.51 -3.39 -12.80
C ALA A 107 10.16 -2.35 -11.89
N ILE A 108 10.77 -1.33 -12.50
CA ILE A 108 11.21 -0.12 -11.80
C ILE A 108 10.43 1.06 -12.35
N GLU A 109 9.86 1.86 -11.47
CA GLU A 109 9.18 3.10 -11.82
C GLU A 109 9.66 4.25 -10.95
N ARG A 110 9.77 5.44 -11.55
CA ARG A 110 10.20 6.64 -10.83
C ARG A 110 8.99 7.38 -10.28
N TRP A 111 8.92 7.51 -8.96
CA TRP A 111 7.93 8.38 -8.34
C TRP A 111 8.22 9.84 -8.72
N ASN A 112 7.24 10.55 -9.30
CA ASN A 112 7.36 11.93 -9.78
C ASN A 112 8.53 12.15 -10.77
N LYS A 113 8.92 11.14 -11.56
CA LYS A 113 9.96 11.19 -12.61
C LYS A 113 11.41 11.50 -12.15
N VAL A 114 11.62 12.05 -10.94
CA VAL A 114 12.94 12.39 -10.37
C VAL A 114 13.18 11.74 -9.00
N GLY A 115 12.14 11.16 -8.40
CA GLY A 115 12.17 10.64 -7.03
C GLY A 115 12.57 9.18 -6.88
N ILE A 116 11.98 8.57 -5.85
CA ILE A 116 12.24 7.22 -5.35
C ILE A 116 11.88 6.17 -6.42
N ASN A 117 12.71 5.13 -6.54
CA ASN A 117 12.39 3.96 -7.35
C ASN A 117 11.34 3.11 -6.63
N ARG A 118 10.19 2.92 -7.28
CA ARG A 118 9.12 1.99 -6.91
C ARG A 118 9.33 0.69 -7.65
N LEU A 119 9.30 -0.41 -6.91
CA LEU A 119 9.64 -1.75 -7.38
C LEU A 119 8.38 -2.61 -7.33
N ARG A 120 8.08 -3.32 -8.42
CA ARG A 120 6.97 -4.28 -8.48
C ARG A 120 7.45 -5.60 -9.04
N LEU A 121 6.92 -6.70 -8.51
CA LEU A 121 7.24 -8.03 -9.00
C LEU A 121 6.59 -8.25 -10.38
N ARG A 122 7.27 -8.98 -11.27
CA ARG A 122 6.75 -9.41 -12.59
C ARG A 122 6.48 -10.92 -12.57
N PRO A 123 5.69 -11.47 -13.52
CA PRO A 123 5.42 -12.91 -13.59
C PRO A 123 6.69 -13.78 -13.54
N ALA A 124 7.72 -13.48 -14.33
CA ALA A 124 8.98 -14.22 -14.29
C ALA A 124 9.66 -14.18 -12.90
N GLY A 125 9.50 -13.08 -12.16
CA GLY A 125 10.00 -12.96 -10.79
C GLY A 125 9.20 -13.79 -9.80
N LEU A 126 7.88 -13.86 -9.95
CA LEU A 126 7.00 -14.76 -9.19
C LEU A 126 7.45 -16.21 -9.38
N ASP A 127 7.57 -16.65 -10.63
CA ASP A 127 7.95 -18.03 -10.95
C ASP A 127 9.31 -18.38 -10.36
N ALA A 128 10.28 -17.45 -10.43
CA ALA A 128 11.59 -17.63 -9.83
C ALA A 128 11.53 -17.77 -8.30
N VAL A 129 10.71 -16.94 -7.63
CA VAL A 129 10.55 -16.99 -6.16
C VAL A 129 9.88 -18.30 -5.72
N VAL A 130 8.80 -18.70 -6.39
CA VAL A 130 8.04 -19.92 -6.05
C VAL A 130 8.87 -21.17 -6.33
N SER A 131 9.51 -21.25 -7.50
CA SER A 131 10.33 -22.40 -7.89
C SER A 131 11.51 -22.63 -6.95
N ARG A 132 12.03 -21.55 -6.34
CA ARG A 132 13.11 -21.62 -5.35
C ARG A 132 12.63 -21.60 -3.91
N LYS A 133 11.32 -21.76 -3.67
CA LYS A 133 10.71 -21.80 -2.33
C LYS A 133 11.00 -20.57 -1.47
N GLY A 134 11.21 -19.39 -2.08
CA GLY A 134 11.44 -18.13 -1.37
C GLY A 134 10.17 -17.54 -0.74
N ALA A 135 9.00 -17.85 -1.32
CA ALA A 135 7.68 -17.55 -0.81
C ALA A 135 6.64 -18.44 -1.49
N ARG A 136 5.46 -18.58 -0.87
CA ARG A 136 4.32 -19.24 -1.52
C ARG A 136 3.61 -18.27 -2.46
N ALA A 137 2.97 -18.78 -3.51
CA ALA A 137 2.32 -17.94 -4.52
C ALA A 137 1.19 -17.07 -3.95
N ASP A 138 0.46 -17.57 -2.94
CA ASP A 138 -0.62 -16.86 -2.25
C ASP A 138 -0.14 -15.69 -1.37
N GLU A 139 1.15 -15.66 -1.04
CA GLU A 139 1.80 -14.57 -0.28
C GLU A 139 2.25 -13.41 -1.19
N LEU A 140 2.27 -13.63 -2.50
CA LEU A 140 2.83 -12.68 -3.46
C LEU A 140 1.72 -11.95 -4.22
N PHE A 141 2.00 -10.69 -4.53
CA PHE A 141 1.09 -9.80 -5.22
C PHE A 141 1.74 -9.31 -6.51
N LEU A 142 1.03 -9.52 -7.62
CA LEU A 142 1.41 -9.04 -8.94
C LEU A 142 0.48 -7.91 -9.35
N LEU A 143 0.92 -6.68 -9.14
CA LEU A 143 0.21 -5.52 -9.64
C LEU A 143 0.46 -5.36 -11.15
N ARG A 144 -0.61 -5.33 -11.94
CA ARG A 144 -0.53 -5.09 -13.40
C ARG A 144 -0.03 -3.67 -13.68
N ALA A 145 -0.61 -2.70 -12.98
CA ALA A 145 -0.25 -1.29 -13.05
C ALA A 145 0.37 -0.81 -11.73
N PRO A 146 1.05 0.34 -11.72
CA PRO A 146 1.55 0.94 -10.50
C PRO A 146 0.40 1.38 -9.59
N LEU A 147 0.64 1.48 -8.28
CA LEU A 147 -0.34 2.11 -7.39
C LEU A 147 -0.63 3.55 -7.84
N ALA A 148 -1.91 3.95 -7.69
CA ALA A 148 -2.35 5.31 -7.97
C ALA A 148 -1.55 6.31 -7.11
N GLN A 149 -1.19 7.45 -7.71
CA GLN A 149 -0.33 8.45 -7.09
C GLN A 149 -0.82 8.91 -5.69
N SER A 150 -2.13 9.03 -5.51
CA SER A 150 -2.77 9.41 -4.24
C SER A 150 -2.56 8.36 -3.12
N ALA A 151 -2.39 7.08 -3.47
CA ALA A 151 -2.23 5.98 -2.52
C ALA A 151 -0.75 5.70 -2.18
N VAL A 152 0.20 6.14 -3.00
CA VAL A 152 1.63 5.79 -2.86
C VAL A 152 2.19 6.16 -1.49
N ALA A 153 1.95 7.39 -1.03
CA ALA A 153 2.53 7.86 0.22
C ALA A 153 2.02 7.04 1.42
N HIS A 154 0.71 6.78 1.48
CA HIS A 154 0.10 5.94 2.50
C HIS A 154 0.64 4.51 2.45
N HIS A 155 0.64 3.88 1.26
CA HIS A 155 1.16 2.53 1.06
C HIS A 155 2.61 2.36 1.52
N LEU A 156 3.49 3.31 1.18
CA LEU A 156 4.89 3.25 1.58
C LEU A 156 5.05 3.34 3.11
N TRP A 157 4.24 4.15 3.81
CA TRP A 157 4.23 4.16 5.27
C TRP A 157 3.79 2.82 5.86
N VAL A 158 2.80 2.14 5.25
CA VAL A 158 2.38 0.80 5.69
C VAL A 158 3.54 -0.19 5.59
N VAL A 159 4.27 -0.17 4.46
CA VAL A 159 5.44 -1.04 4.26
C VAL A 159 6.57 -0.70 5.25
N ASP A 160 6.82 0.59 5.53
CA ASP A 160 7.80 1.03 6.53
C ASP A 160 7.43 0.54 7.94
N CYS A 161 6.18 0.71 8.36
CA CYS A 161 5.71 0.24 9.65
C CYS A 161 5.82 -1.28 9.77
N ARG A 162 5.43 -2.02 8.72
CA ARG A 162 5.58 -3.48 8.69
C ARG A 162 7.03 -3.92 8.87
N LEU A 163 7.96 -3.29 8.15
CA LEU A 163 9.39 -3.57 8.27
C LEU A 163 9.92 -3.38 9.69
N ILE A 164 9.49 -2.32 10.36
CA ILE A 164 9.89 -2.02 11.73
C ILE A 164 9.24 -2.99 12.73
N VAL A 165 7.94 -3.27 12.56
CA VAL A 165 7.19 -4.22 13.40
C VAL A 165 7.82 -5.62 13.35
N ASP A 166 8.18 -6.10 12.15
CA ASP A 166 8.84 -7.41 11.96
C ASP A 166 10.23 -7.48 12.64
N ARG A 167 10.81 -6.35 13.04
CA ARG A 167 12.15 -6.23 13.63
C ARG A 167 12.14 -5.79 15.10
N LEU A 168 10.97 -5.71 15.73
CA LEU A 168 10.90 -5.40 17.15
C LEU A 168 11.66 -6.45 17.97
N PRO A 169 12.19 -6.10 19.17
CA PRO A 169 12.92 -7.05 20.01
C PRO A 169 12.13 -8.33 20.32
N VAL A 170 10.80 -8.18 20.45
CA VAL A 170 9.85 -9.30 20.48
C VAL A 170 8.93 -9.13 19.28
N PRO A 171 9.27 -9.71 18.10
CA PRO A 171 8.48 -9.53 16.90
C PRO A 171 7.13 -10.25 17.02
N PRO A 172 6.09 -9.78 16.32
CA PRO A 172 4.83 -10.49 16.29
C PRO A 172 4.99 -11.83 15.57
N THR A 173 4.16 -12.79 15.94
CA THR A 173 4.01 -14.04 15.19
C THR A 173 3.48 -13.81 13.76
N SER A 174 2.82 -12.67 13.53
CA SER A 174 2.38 -12.24 12.20
C SER A 174 2.22 -10.72 12.14
N ALA A 175 2.74 -10.08 11.09
CA ALA A 175 2.42 -8.70 10.74
C ALA A 175 1.85 -8.64 9.31
N GLN A 176 0.54 -8.39 9.21
CA GLN A 176 -0.23 -8.50 7.97
C GLN A 176 -0.73 -7.13 7.53
N PRO A 177 -0.26 -6.58 6.41
CA PRO A 177 -0.74 -5.31 5.88
C PRO A 177 -2.16 -5.47 5.29
N CYS A 178 -2.88 -4.37 5.12
CA CYS A 178 -4.27 -4.36 4.68
C CYS A 178 -4.54 -5.20 3.43
N TRP A 179 -3.67 -5.15 2.40
CA TRP A 179 -3.85 -5.93 1.17
C TRP A 179 -3.74 -7.45 1.38
N VAL A 180 -3.03 -7.90 2.42
CA VAL A 180 -3.00 -9.32 2.82
C VAL A 180 -4.28 -9.67 3.56
N LEU A 181 -4.74 -8.80 4.45
CA LEU A 181 -5.97 -8.99 5.22
C LEU A 181 -7.20 -9.03 4.29
N GLU A 182 -7.26 -8.14 3.30
CA GLU A 182 -8.32 -8.10 2.28
C GLU A 182 -8.48 -9.43 1.53
N ARG A 183 -7.39 -10.16 1.29
CA ARG A 183 -7.46 -11.49 0.65
C ARG A 183 -7.93 -12.60 1.61
N ARG A 184 -7.68 -12.45 2.91
CA ARG A 184 -7.83 -13.52 3.91
C ARG A 184 -9.14 -13.44 4.69
N TRP A 185 -9.66 -12.23 4.89
CA TRP A 185 -10.89 -12.03 5.64
C TRP A 185 -12.10 -12.14 4.72
N ASN A 186 -12.82 -13.26 4.86
CA ASN A 186 -14.06 -13.55 4.16
C ASN A 186 -15.10 -14.10 5.16
N PRO A 187 -16.27 -13.44 5.34
CA PRO A 187 -16.70 -12.21 4.67
C PRO A 187 -15.80 -11.01 5.00
N ARG A 188 -15.77 -10.02 4.09
CA ARG A 188 -15.01 -8.78 4.32
C ARG A 188 -15.62 -8.01 5.50
N PRO A 189 -14.85 -7.63 6.54
CA PRO A 189 -15.37 -6.88 7.66
C PRO A 189 -15.62 -5.41 7.29
N ALA A 190 -16.32 -4.70 8.18
CA ALA A 190 -16.66 -3.29 8.01
C ALA A 190 -15.43 -2.38 7.93
N ALA A 191 -14.33 -2.74 8.61
CA ALA A 191 -13.05 -2.04 8.55
C ALA A 191 -11.87 -3.02 8.55
N ILE A 192 -10.80 -2.64 7.85
CA ILE A 192 -9.55 -3.39 7.77
C ILE A 192 -8.43 -2.45 8.19
N PRO A 193 -7.59 -2.83 9.16
CA PRO A 193 -6.47 -1.98 9.56
C PRO A 193 -5.40 -1.94 8.48
N ASP A 194 -4.65 -0.84 8.42
CA ASP A 194 -3.52 -0.69 7.50
C ASP A 194 -2.43 -1.75 7.76
N LEU A 195 -2.17 -2.07 9.03
CA LEU A 195 -1.34 -3.19 9.44
C LEU A 195 -1.92 -3.84 10.71
N LEU A 196 -2.04 -5.17 10.70
CA LEU A 196 -2.38 -5.95 11.89
C LEU A 196 -1.18 -6.76 12.35
N ALA A 197 -0.68 -6.47 13.55
CA ALA A 197 0.36 -7.23 14.22
C ALA A 197 -0.25 -8.14 15.30
N ILE A 198 0.10 -9.42 15.27
CA ILE A 198 -0.46 -10.47 16.14
C ILE A 198 0.68 -11.15 16.88
N TRP A 199 0.67 -11.05 18.21
CA TRP A 199 1.45 -11.89 19.11
C TRP A 199 0.52 -12.97 19.63
N ARG A 200 0.63 -14.19 19.12
CA ARG A 200 -0.24 -15.29 19.56
C ARG A 200 -0.01 -15.61 21.05
N PRO A 201 -1.06 -16.01 21.77
CA PRO A 201 -0.92 -16.46 23.15
C PRO A 201 0.04 -17.65 23.25
N THR A 202 0.80 -17.67 24.33
CA THR A 202 1.60 -18.81 24.81
C THR A 202 1.16 -19.16 26.22
N ARG A 203 1.76 -20.19 26.83
CA ARG A 203 1.48 -20.52 28.25
C ARG A 203 1.84 -19.40 29.23
N GLU A 204 2.80 -18.55 28.85
CA GLU A 204 3.38 -17.50 29.71
C GLU A 204 2.91 -16.10 29.34
N ASN A 205 2.28 -15.94 28.18
CA ASN A 205 1.86 -14.64 27.66
C ASN A 205 0.46 -14.75 27.03
N PRO A 206 -0.51 -13.92 27.45
CA PRO A 206 -1.88 -13.97 26.90
C PRO A 206 -1.95 -13.56 25.42
N GLY A 207 -0.84 -13.18 24.79
CA GLY A 207 -0.80 -12.64 23.45
C GLY A 207 -1.30 -11.19 23.42
N ARG A 208 -1.31 -10.60 22.22
CA ARG A 208 -1.92 -9.28 21.97
C ARG A 208 -2.08 -9.01 20.48
N PHE A 209 -2.95 -8.05 20.18
CA PHE A 209 -3.20 -7.54 18.83
C PHE A 209 -2.96 -6.04 18.79
N LEU A 210 -2.22 -5.59 17.77
CA LEU A 210 -2.04 -4.18 17.45
C LEU A 210 -2.53 -3.93 16.03
N ALA A 211 -3.52 -3.07 15.91
CA ALA A 211 -3.93 -2.53 14.62
C ALA A 211 -3.33 -1.13 14.44
N LEU A 212 -2.58 -0.94 13.36
CA LEU A 212 -2.08 0.36 12.96
C LEU A 212 -2.99 0.99 11.91
N GLU A 213 -3.22 2.28 12.07
CA GLU A 213 -3.90 3.15 11.13
C GLU A 213 -2.97 4.32 10.78
N ILE A 214 -2.77 4.56 9.50
CA ILE A 214 -1.86 5.60 9.00
C ILE A 214 -2.69 6.71 8.37
N ASP A 215 -2.69 7.86 9.01
CA ASP A 215 -3.42 9.03 8.56
C ASP A 215 -2.46 10.08 7.96
N THR A 216 -2.48 10.19 6.64
CA THR A 216 -1.63 11.13 5.89
C THR A 216 -2.13 12.58 5.93
N GLY A 217 -3.24 12.85 6.63
CA GLY A 217 -3.75 14.19 6.85
C GLY A 217 -4.87 14.63 5.92
N THR A 218 -5.32 13.77 5.02
CA THR A 218 -6.30 14.10 3.97
C THR A 218 -7.74 13.79 4.38
N GLU A 219 -7.95 12.88 5.32
CA GLU A 219 -9.28 12.44 5.72
C GLU A 219 -9.90 13.37 6.77
N ALA A 220 -11.23 13.52 6.72
CA ALA A 220 -11.96 14.28 7.73
C ALA A 220 -12.03 13.47 9.04
N ILE A 221 -11.51 14.02 10.14
CA ILE A 221 -11.38 13.33 11.43
C ILE A 221 -12.74 12.78 11.90
N ARG A 222 -13.74 13.65 12.11
CA ARG A 222 -15.03 13.25 12.69
C ARG A 222 -15.93 12.47 11.74
N ARG A 223 -15.83 12.73 10.42
CA ARG A 223 -16.72 12.14 9.41
C ARG A 223 -16.19 10.82 8.84
N THR A 224 -14.88 10.60 8.86
CA THR A 224 -14.24 9.48 8.17
C THR A 224 -13.40 8.65 9.12
N LEU A 225 -12.38 9.25 9.75
CA LEU A 225 -11.43 8.52 10.59
C LEU A 225 -12.11 7.90 11.82
N ILE A 226 -12.81 8.69 12.63
CA ILE A 226 -13.44 8.20 13.86
C ILE A 226 -14.47 7.08 13.59
N PRO A 227 -15.41 7.22 12.64
CA PRO A 227 -16.29 6.10 12.28
C PRO A 227 -15.54 4.84 11.83
N ARG A 228 -14.42 4.99 11.10
CA ARG A 228 -13.55 3.85 10.74
C ARG A 228 -12.92 3.20 11.97
N LEU A 229 -12.44 3.97 12.94
CA LEU A 229 -11.86 3.44 14.18
C LEU A 229 -12.90 2.69 15.03
N VAL A 230 -14.15 3.16 15.07
CA VAL A 230 -15.26 2.44 15.72
C VAL A 230 -15.49 1.10 15.03
N ALA A 231 -15.69 1.10 13.72
CA ALA A 231 -15.89 -0.13 12.95
C ALA A 231 -14.70 -1.11 13.04
N LEU A 232 -13.48 -0.57 13.14
CA LEU A 232 -12.27 -1.36 13.34
C LEU A 232 -12.24 -1.99 14.73
N ALA A 233 -12.60 -1.27 15.78
CA ALA A 233 -12.72 -1.82 17.12
C ALA A 233 -13.78 -2.93 17.17
N ASP A 234 -14.94 -2.73 16.55
CA ASP A 234 -16.01 -3.73 16.46
C ASP A 234 -15.57 -4.99 15.69
N THR A 235 -14.66 -4.84 14.73
CA THR A 235 -14.05 -5.97 14.01
C THR A 235 -13.01 -6.70 14.87
N LEU A 236 -12.17 -5.95 15.60
CA LEU A 236 -11.03 -6.50 16.33
C LEU A 236 -11.40 -7.13 17.67
N VAL A 237 -12.39 -6.61 18.39
CA VAL A 237 -12.86 -7.16 19.66
C VAL A 237 -13.20 -8.65 19.55
N PRO A 238 -14.10 -9.09 18.65
CA PRO A 238 -14.40 -10.52 18.51
C PRO A 238 -13.21 -11.31 17.96
N PHE A 239 -12.36 -10.70 17.13
CA PHE A 239 -11.20 -11.36 16.55
C PHE A 239 -10.11 -11.65 17.60
N ALA A 240 -9.90 -10.74 18.55
CA ALA A 240 -8.92 -10.88 19.62
C ALA A 240 -9.43 -11.79 20.76
N GLY A 241 -10.75 -11.95 20.89
CA GLY A 241 -11.36 -12.74 21.96
C GLY A 241 -11.03 -12.12 23.32
N THR A 242 -10.31 -12.87 24.16
CA THR A 242 -9.85 -12.40 25.48
C THR A 242 -8.46 -11.78 25.47
N ALA A 243 -7.74 -11.84 24.34
CA ALA A 243 -6.41 -11.26 24.24
C ALA A 243 -6.50 -9.72 24.19
N PRO A 244 -5.56 -9.00 24.83
CA PRO A 244 -5.48 -7.55 24.70
C PRO A 244 -5.39 -7.09 23.23
N ALA A 245 -6.21 -6.10 22.88
CA ALA A 245 -6.20 -5.47 21.56
C ALA A 245 -6.19 -3.95 21.69
N PHE A 246 -5.50 -3.26 20.79
CA PHE A 246 -5.46 -1.80 20.75
C PHE A 246 -5.22 -1.30 19.34
N ILE A 247 -5.61 -0.05 19.11
CA ILE A 247 -5.41 0.66 17.85
C ILE A 247 -4.34 1.73 18.08
N SER A 248 -3.37 1.83 17.18
CA SER A 248 -2.43 2.95 17.15
C SER A 248 -2.57 3.70 15.83
N VAL A 249 -2.86 5.00 15.93
CA VAL A 249 -3.02 5.91 14.81
C VAL A 249 -1.74 6.73 14.67
N LEU A 250 -1.07 6.61 13.53
CA LEU A 250 0.07 7.44 13.18
C LEU A 250 -0.38 8.53 12.22
N THR A 251 -0.29 9.80 12.64
CA THR A 251 -0.84 10.94 11.90
C THR A 251 0.17 12.05 11.62
N LYS A 252 -0.19 13.02 10.78
CA LYS A 252 0.65 14.16 10.41
C LYS A 252 0.71 15.23 11.51
N GLY A 253 1.77 15.18 12.30
CA GLY A 253 2.23 16.28 13.17
C GLY A 253 1.37 16.55 14.40
N PRO A 254 1.87 17.37 15.35
CA PRO A 254 1.30 17.45 16.70
C PRO A 254 -0.12 17.99 16.75
N ARG A 255 -0.44 19.00 15.93
CA ARG A 255 -1.80 19.59 15.91
C ARG A 255 -2.87 18.56 15.54
N ARG A 256 -2.55 17.67 14.61
CA ARG A 256 -3.48 16.63 14.17
C ARG A 256 -3.58 15.50 15.19
N VAL A 257 -2.49 15.16 15.86
CA VAL A 257 -2.50 14.25 17.03
C VAL A 257 -3.49 14.74 18.07
N THR A 258 -3.37 15.99 18.53
CA THR A 258 -4.28 16.55 19.54
C THR A 258 -5.74 16.53 19.10
N ALA A 259 -6.02 16.90 17.84
CA ALA A 259 -7.38 16.90 17.31
C ALA A 259 -7.99 15.49 17.24
N ILE A 260 -7.20 14.48 16.85
CA ILE A 260 -7.67 13.08 16.82
C ILE A 260 -7.84 12.56 18.25
N GLN A 261 -6.93 12.83 19.17
CA GLN A 261 -7.05 12.43 20.58
C GLN A 261 -8.34 12.99 21.23
N GLN A 262 -8.66 14.27 20.99
CA GLN A 262 -9.91 14.87 21.45
C GLN A 262 -11.15 14.20 20.84
N ALA A 263 -11.10 13.87 19.55
CA ALA A 263 -12.20 13.20 18.86
C ALA A 263 -12.38 11.74 19.31
N VAL A 264 -11.28 11.03 19.57
CA VAL A 264 -11.25 9.69 20.18
C VAL A 264 -11.85 9.73 21.59
N GLY A 265 -11.43 10.69 22.42
CA GLY A 265 -11.93 10.81 23.80
C GLY A 265 -13.42 11.16 23.90
N SER A 266 -14.02 11.67 22.83
CA SER A 266 -15.47 11.91 22.73
C SER A 266 -16.23 10.80 22.00
N ALA A 267 -15.54 9.78 21.48
CA ALA A 267 -16.13 8.66 20.77
C ALA A 267 -16.18 7.42 21.67
N ALA A 268 -17.26 6.65 21.56
CA ALA A 268 -17.39 5.35 22.23
C ALA A 268 -16.66 4.25 21.43
N ILE A 269 -15.32 4.27 21.45
CA ILE A 269 -14.50 3.24 20.81
C ILE A 269 -14.21 2.13 21.83
N ALA A 270 -14.55 0.88 21.48
CA ALA A 270 -14.45 -0.27 22.40
C ALA A 270 -13.01 -0.70 22.75
N LEU A 271 -12.01 -0.17 22.03
CA LEU A 271 -10.59 -0.48 22.25
C LEU A 271 -9.80 0.77 22.63
N PRO A 272 -8.72 0.64 23.42
CA PRO A 272 -7.75 1.70 23.59
C PRO A 272 -7.21 2.18 22.24
N VAL A 273 -7.17 3.50 22.05
CA VAL A 273 -6.59 4.14 20.87
C VAL A 273 -5.43 5.04 21.31
N VAL A 274 -4.24 4.75 20.79
CA VAL A 274 -3.05 5.60 20.94
C VAL A 274 -2.88 6.40 19.66
N VAL A 275 -2.50 7.67 19.77
CA VAL A 275 -2.34 8.55 18.61
C VAL A 275 -0.98 9.23 18.71
N ASP A 276 -0.15 9.04 17.69
CA ASP A 276 1.21 9.57 17.62
C ASP A 276 1.47 10.27 16.28
N ALA A 277 2.46 11.16 16.27
CA ALA A 277 2.89 11.82 15.05
C ALA A 277 3.83 10.90 14.25
N LEU A 278 3.56 10.76 12.95
CA LEU A 278 4.53 10.24 11.99
C LEU A 278 5.80 11.11 12.03
N PRO A 279 6.98 10.52 11.79
CA PRO A 279 8.20 11.29 11.61
C PRO A 279 8.05 12.38 10.54
N PRO A 280 8.68 13.56 10.71
CA PRO A 280 8.52 14.68 9.79
C PRO A 280 9.15 14.42 8.41
N SER A 281 10.11 13.50 8.35
CA SER A 281 10.71 13.00 7.11
C SER A 281 10.16 11.61 6.77
N ALA A 282 10.11 11.29 5.49
CA ALA A 282 9.80 9.94 4.98
C ALA A 282 11.09 9.23 4.54
N GLY A 283 11.00 7.93 4.27
CA GLY A 283 12.15 7.14 3.85
C GLY A 283 13.04 6.71 5.01
N ARG A 284 14.31 6.36 4.72
CA ARG A 284 15.27 5.89 5.74
C ARG A 284 15.42 6.82 6.95
N PRO A 285 15.44 8.16 6.82
CA PRO A 285 15.53 9.03 7.99
C PRO A 285 14.39 8.85 9.00
N ALA A 286 13.23 8.35 8.55
CA ALA A 286 12.08 8.10 9.41
C ALA A 286 12.25 6.86 10.31
N PHE A 287 13.18 5.95 10.00
CA PHE A 287 13.18 4.60 10.55
C PHE A 287 13.47 4.57 12.05
N ALA A 288 14.43 5.37 12.52
CA ALA A 288 14.72 5.48 13.94
C ALA A 288 13.51 6.04 14.73
N GLY A 289 12.82 7.05 14.16
CA GLY A 289 11.61 7.60 14.75
C GLY A 289 10.45 6.60 14.80
N LEU A 290 10.19 5.91 13.69
CA LEU A 290 9.20 4.83 13.63
C LEU A 290 9.52 3.69 14.61
N GLN A 291 10.80 3.31 14.74
CA GLN A 291 11.21 2.26 15.66
C GLN A 291 10.96 2.65 17.12
N ALA A 292 11.25 3.90 17.50
CA ALA A 292 10.94 4.41 18.83
C ALA A 292 9.43 4.37 19.11
N LEU A 293 8.62 4.90 18.18
CA LEU A 293 7.15 4.92 18.30
C LEU A 293 6.57 3.52 18.42
N LEU A 294 6.94 2.62 17.51
CA LEU A 294 6.37 1.27 17.45
C LEU A 294 6.88 0.37 18.58
N THR A 295 8.06 0.63 19.13
CA THR A 295 8.54 -0.11 20.33
C THR A 295 7.76 0.28 21.57
N VAL A 296 7.42 1.56 21.72
CA VAL A 296 6.62 2.06 22.86
C VAL A 296 5.15 1.65 22.69
N GLY A 297 4.57 1.94 21.52
CA GLY A 297 3.18 1.61 21.19
C GLY A 297 2.90 0.10 21.22
N ALA A 298 3.86 -0.75 20.83
CA ALA A 298 3.69 -2.20 20.96
C ALA A 298 3.74 -2.68 22.43
N LYS A 299 4.26 -1.90 23.38
CA LYS A 299 4.50 -2.36 24.76
C LYS A 299 3.36 -2.08 25.74
N SER A 300 2.59 -1.00 25.63
CA SER A 300 1.52 -0.74 26.60
C SER A 300 0.50 0.32 26.15
N PRO A 301 -0.81 0.13 26.43
CA PRO A 301 -1.83 1.19 26.36
C PRO A 301 -1.75 2.19 27.53
N SER A 302 -0.80 2.02 28.46
CA SER A 302 -0.59 2.95 29.58
C SER A 302 0.40 4.06 29.23
N HIS A 303 -0.01 5.00 28.37
CA HIS A 303 0.55 6.36 28.48
C HIS A 303 -0.31 7.13 29.49
N PRO A 304 0.28 7.68 30.57
CA PRO A 304 -0.48 8.47 31.53
C PRO A 304 -1.01 9.73 30.85
N ARG A 305 -2.23 10.08 31.26
CA ARG A 305 -2.95 11.31 30.89
C ARG A 305 -2.15 12.56 31.23
#